data_AF-A0A920TUL1-F1
#
_entry.id   AF-A0A920TUL1-F1
#
_cell.length_a   1.000
_cell.length_b   1.000
_cell.length_c   1.000
_cell.angle_alpha   90.00
_cell.angle_beta   90.00
_cell.angle_gamma   90.00
#
_symmetry.space_group_name_H-M   'P 1'
#
loop_
_entity.id
_entity.type
_entity.pdbx_description
1 polymer ?
#
loop_
_entity_poly.entity_id
_entity_poly.type
_entity_poly.pdbx_seq_one_letter_code
_entity_poly.pdbx_strand_id
1 'polypeptide(L)'
;MAFPSDHFDAAITVGVLTIGHAPPHSLDEIVRVTKPGGYIAFSLRSDIYEPAGFKDKQDTLSSAKKWELVECTEPFQALPKGEPDAYHQIWVYRVI
;
A
#
# COMPACT_ATOMS: atom_id res chain seq x y z
N MET A 1 -3.12 9.14 -21.06
CA MET A 1 -3.17 7.71 -21.42
C MET A 1 -2.87 6.91 -20.17
N ALA A 2 -3.60 5.83 -19.90
CA ALA A 2 -3.31 4.97 -18.75
C ALA A 2 -2.04 4.13 -19.02
N PHE A 3 -1.30 3.78 -17.97
CA PHE A 3 -0.17 2.85 -18.10
C PHE A 3 -0.65 1.45 -18.47
N PRO A 4 0.14 0.69 -19.27
CA PRO A 4 -0.18 -0.71 -19.55
C PRO A 4 -0.17 -1.55 -18.27
N SER A 5 -0.90 -2.67 -18.28
CA SER A 5 -0.81 -3.65 -17.21
C SER A 5 0.55 -4.35 -17.21
N ASP A 6 0.95 -4.89 -16.06
CA ASP A 6 2.15 -5.72 -15.91
C ASP A 6 3.43 -5.07 -16.49
N HIS A 7 3.61 -3.77 -16.24
CA HIS A 7 4.64 -2.97 -16.89
C HIS A 7 5.84 -2.70 -15.99
N PHE A 8 5.60 -2.44 -14.71
CA PHE A 8 6.63 -2.07 -13.75
C PHE A 8 7.10 -3.27 -12.94
N ASP A 9 8.41 -3.38 -12.74
CA ASP A 9 9.00 -4.39 -11.86
C ASP A 9 8.75 -4.08 -10.37
N ALA A 10 8.56 -2.80 -10.04
CA ALA A 10 8.12 -2.37 -8.72
C ALA A 10 7.34 -1.05 -8.75
N ALA A 11 6.48 -0.85 -7.76
CA ALA A 11 5.78 0.41 -7.49
C ALA A 11 5.97 0.83 -6.03
N ILE A 12 6.31 2.10 -5.79
CA ILE A 12 6.49 2.66 -4.46
C ILE A 12 5.58 3.87 -4.30
N THR A 13 4.81 3.91 -3.21
CA THR A 13 3.97 5.07 -2.89
C THR A 13 4.08 5.46 -1.42
N VAL A 14 4.51 6.70 -1.17
CA VAL A 14 4.78 7.22 0.17
C VAL A 14 3.99 8.51 0.36
N GLY A 15 3.17 8.58 1.41
CA GLY A 15 2.34 9.75 1.73
C GLY A 15 1.10 9.98 0.85
N VAL A 16 0.73 9.04 -0.03
CA VAL A 16 -0.40 9.21 -0.98
C VAL A 16 -1.67 8.44 -0.55
N LEU A 17 -1.51 7.25 0.04
CA LEU A 17 -2.62 6.41 0.51
C LEU A 17 -3.11 6.94 1.87
N THR A 18 -4.02 7.91 1.84
CA THR A 18 -4.55 8.57 3.04
C THR A 18 -5.94 9.15 2.80
N ILE A 19 -6.60 9.58 3.87
CA ILE A 19 -7.91 10.24 3.82
C ILE A 19 -7.80 11.52 2.96
N GLY A 20 -8.73 11.68 2.02
CA GLY A 20 -8.77 12.84 1.12
C GLY A 20 -7.80 12.79 -0.07
N HIS A 21 -6.98 11.75 -0.19
CA HIS A 21 -6.10 11.51 -1.35
C HIS A 21 -6.49 10.21 -2.06
N ALA A 22 -5.61 9.21 -2.11
CA ALA A 22 -5.89 7.94 -2.77
C ALA A 22 -6.60 6.97 -1.80
N PRO A 23 -7.85 6.57 -2.08
CA PRO A 23 -8.60 5.61 -1.26
C PRO A 23 -8.08 4.17 -1.42
N PRO A 24 -8.52 3.21 -0.59
CA PRO A 24 -8.04 1.82 -0.65
C PRO A 24 -8.15 1.16 -2.03
N HIS A 25 -9.22 1.44 -2.78
CA HIS A 25 -9.40 0.86 -4.13
C HIS A 25 -8.32 1.30 -5.13
N SER A 26 -7.53 2.35 -4.83
CA SER A 26 -6.36 2.69 -5.64
C SER A 26 -5.29 1.58 -5.66
N LEU A 27 -5.28 0.67 -4.67
CA LEU A 27 -4.41 -0.51 -4.67
C LEU A 27 -4.68 -1.44 -5.86
N ASP A 28 -5.91 -1.47 -6.39
CA ASP A 28 -6.23 -2.27 -7.59
C ASP A 28 -5.41 -1.83 -8.80
N GLU A 29 -5.25 -0.51 -8.96
CA GLU A 29 -4.52 0.05 -10.08
C GLU A 29 -3.01 -0.16 -9.92
N ILE A 30 -2.50 -0.06 -8.69
CA ILE A 30 -1.08 -0.30 -8.39
C ILE A 30 -0.74 -1.78 -8.64
N VAL A 31 -1.63 -2.71 -8.27
CA VAL A 31 -1.51 -4.13 -8.62
C VAL A 31 -1.53 -4.31 -10.13
N ARG A 32 -2.51 -3.71 -10.85
CA ARG A 32 -2.66 -3.88 -12.31
C ARG A 32 -1.41 -3.50 -13.10
N VAL A 33 -0.73 -2.41 -12.72
CA VAL A 33 0.43 -1.91 -13.46
C VAL A 33 1.74 -2.60 -13.08
N THR A 34 1.76 -3.34 -11.97
CA THR A 34 2.95 -4.05 -11.46
C THR A 34 2.98 -5.47 -12.01
N LYS A 35 4.12 -5.91 -12.54
CA LYS A 35 4.28 -7.26 -13.10
C LYS A 35 3.98 -8.36 -12.06
N PRO A 36 3.49 -9.53 -12.49
CA PRO A 36 3.57 -10.74 -11.68
C PRO A 36 5.02 -10.99 -11.23
N GLY A 37 5.19 -11.25 -9.94
CA GLY A 37 6.49 -11.37 -9.28
C GLY A 37 7.16 -10.04 -8.92
N GLY A 38 6.63 -8.90 -9.36
CA GLY A 38 7.07 -7.55 -9.00
C GLY A 38 6.61 -7.12 -7.61
N TYR A 39 7.12 -6.00 -7.12
CA TYR A 39 6.93 -5.56 -5.73
C TYR A 39 6.19 -4.24 -5.60
N ILE A 40 5.32 -4.16 -4.60
CA ILE A 40 4.62 -2.94 -4.21
C ILE A 40 5.05 -2.59 -2.79
N ALA A 41 5.57 -1.38 -2.57
CA ALA A 41 5.88 -0.88 -1.24
C ALA A 41 5.11 0.42 -0.97
N PHE A 42 4.46 0.50 0.19
CA PHE A 42 3.76 1.72 0.56
C PHE A 42 3.79 2.03 2.05
N SER A 43 3.81 3.32 2.37
CA SER A 43 3.59 3.81 3.73
C SER A 43 2.11 3.95 4.01
N LEU A 44 1.66 3.53 5.20
CA LEU A 44 0.30 3.81 5.67
C LEU A 44 0.34 4.24 7.13
N ARG A 45 -0.45 5.26 7.48
CA ARG A 45 -0.64 5.60 8.89
C ARG A 45 -1.44 4.51 9.60
N SER A 46 -1.01 4.14 10.79
CA SER A 46 -1.65 3.07 11.56
C SER A 46 -3.08 3.44 11.97
N ASP A 47 -3.36 4.72 12.21
CA ASP A 47 -4.66 5.22 12.66
C ASP A 47 -5.76 5.19 11.58
N ILE A 48 -5.40 5.06 10.31
CA ILE A 48 -6.36 4.94 9.20
C ILE A 48 -6.46 3.53 8.62
N TYR A 49 -5.57 2.61 9.02
CA TYR A 49 -5.47 1.28 8.43
C TYR A 49 -6.80 0.53 8.43
N GLU A 50 -7.45 0.44 9.59
CA GLU A 50 -8.78 -0.16 9.71
C GLU A 50 -9.91 0.84 9.39
N PRO A 51 -9.94 2.05 9.99
CA PRO A 51 -11.11 2.93 9.85
C PRO A 51 -11.35 3.43 8.43
N ALA A 52 -10.31 3.54 7.60
CA ALA A 52 -10.44 3.93 6.20
C ALA A 52 -10.59 2.74 5.24
N GLY A 53 -10.66 1.51 5.74
CA GLY A 53 -10.90 0.29 4.94
C GLY A 53 -9.67 -0.26 4.21
N PHE A 54 -8.45 0.15 4.58
CA PHE A 54 -7.23 -0.39 3.97
C PHE A 54 -6.99 -1.85 4.37
N LYS A 55 -7.28 -2.20 5.63
CA LYS A 55 -7.22 -3.60 6.10
C LYS A 55 -8.07 -4.52 5.24
N ASP A 56 -9.36 -4.21 5.12
CA ASP A 56 -10.30 -5.03 4.34
C ASP A 56 -9.89 -5.14 2.87
N LYS A 57 -9.36 -4.05 2.31
CA LYS A 57 -8.86 -4.06 0.94
C LYS A 57 -7.62 -4.94 0.77
N GLN A 58 -6.66 -4.86 1.69
CA GLN A 58 -5.46 -5.69 1.66
C GLN A 58 -5.81 -7.17 1.84
N ASP A 59 -6.73 -7.49 2.73
CA ASP A 59 -7.24 -8.84 2.97
C ASP A 59 -7.97 -9.39 1.73
N THR A 60 -8.77 -8.55 1.05
CA THR A 60 -9.46 -8.91 -0.20
C THR A 60 -8.47 -9.26 -1.31
N LEU A 61 -7.44 -8.44 -1.51
CA LEU A 61 -6.42 -8.67 -2.54
C LEU A 61 -5.58 -9.91 -2.24
N SER A 62 -5.25 -10.15 -0.97
CA SER A 62 -4.55 -11.36 -0.51
C SER A 62 -5.42 -12.61 -0.73
N SER A 63 -6.70 -12.55 -0.35
CA SER A 63 -7.64 -13.68 -0.53
C SER A 63 -7.90 -14.01 -1.99
N ALA A 64 -7.91 -12.99 -2.86
CA ALA A 64 -8.03 -13.15 -4.31
C ALA A 64 -6.70 -13.56 -4.99
N LYS A 65 -5.63 -13.81 -4.23
CA LYS A 65 -4.29 -14.16 -4.72
C LYS A 65 -3.76 -13.18 -5.76
N LYS A 66 -4.01 -11.88 -5.54
CA LYS A 66 -3.45 -10.80 -6.37
C LYS A 66 -2.05 -10.39 -5.91
N TRP A 67 -1.76 -10.61 -4.65
CA TRP A 67 -0.47 -10.37 -4.05
C TRP A 67 -0.27 -11.22 -2.80
N GLU A 68 0.94 -11.22 -2.27
CA GLU A 68 1.31 -11.79 -0.97
C GLU A 68 2.10 -10.78 -0.16
N LEU A 69 1.86 -10.74 1.16
CA LEU A 69 2.65 -9.91 2.08
C LEU A 69 4.07 -10.49 2.17
N VAL A 70 5.06 -9.63 1.95
CA VAL A 70 6.48 -9.96 2.03
C VAL A 70 7.06 -9.45 3.35
N GLU A 71 6.77 -8.19 3.68
CA GLU A 71 7.29 -7.52 4.86
C GLU A 71 6.28 -6.48 5.35
N CYS A 72 6.18 -6.32 6.67
CA CYS A 72 5.56 -5.15 7.27
C CYS A 72 6.43 -4.69 8.42
N THR A 73 6.77 -3.40 8.47
CA THR A 73 7.57 -2.88 9.57
C THR A 73 6.76 -2.78 10.85
N GLU A 74 7.44 -2.75 11.98
CA GLU A 74 6.87 -2.23 13.22
C GLU A 74 6.43 -0.75 13.02
N PRO A 75 5.41 -0.28 13.76
CA PRO A 75 5.01 1.13 13.71
C PRO A 75 6.15 2.07 14.08
N PHE A 76 6.34 3.14 13.31
CA PHE A 76 7.35 4.16 13.57
C PHE A 76 6.83 5.57 13.28
N GLN A 77 7.44 6.57 13.91
CA GLN A 77 7.13 7.98 13.66
C GLN A 77 7.88 8.44 12.40
N ALA A 78 7.18 8.55 11.28
CA ALA A 78 7.79 9.02 10.02
C ALA A 78 8.15 10.52 10.07
N LEU A 79 7.38 11.32 10.82
CA LEU A 79 7.54 12.77 10.95
C LEU A 79 7.53 13.22 12.42
N PRO A 80 8.48 12.77 13.27
CA PRO A 80 8.40 12.95 14.72
C PRO A 80 8.40 14.41 15.19
N LYS A 81 8.86 15.35 14.35
CA LYS A 81 8.83 16.80 14.65
C LYS A 81 7.52 17.48 14.22
N GLY A 82 6.91 17.04 13.11
CA GLY A 82 5.73 17.67 12.54
C GLY A 82 4.42 17.02 12.99
N GLU A 83 4.44 15.69 13.15
CA GLU A 83 3.31 14.86 13.55
C GLU A 83 3.79 13.82 14.58
N PRO A 84 4.08 14.24 15.83
CA PRO A 84 4.64 13.34 16.84
C PRO A 84 3.69 12.19 17.19
N ASP A 85 2.39 12.36 17.04
CA ASP A 85 1.40 11.33 17.38
C ASP A 85 1.06 10.40 16.20
N ALA A 86 1.65 10.64 15.00
CA ALA A 86 1.35 9.87 13.80
C ALA A 86 2.36 8.73 13.58
N TYR A 87 1.88 7.50 13.77
CA TYR A 87 2.63 6.28 13.49
C TYR A 87 2.32 5.77 12.09
N HIS A 88 3.35 5.25 11.44
CA HIS A 88 3.29 4.68 10.11
C HIS A 88 3.89 3.28 10.11
N GLN A 89 3.46 2.48 9.16
CA GLN A 89 4.11 1.22 8.80
C GLN A 89 4.41 1.23 7.31
N ILE A 90 5.51 0.59 6.91
CA ILE A 90 5.78 0.27 5.52
C ILE A 90 5.31 -1.16 5.26
N TRP A 91 4.48 -1.31 4.24
CA TRP A 91 3.97 -2.58 3.77
C TRP A 91 4.64 -2.92 2.45
N VAL A 92 5.15 -4.14 2.32
CA VAL A 92 5.74 -4.66 1.09
C VAL A 92 4.97 -5.90 0.67
N TYR A 93 4.42 -5.85 -0.54
CA TYR A 93 3.71 -6.96 -1.17
C TYR A 93 4.43 -7.38 -2.45
N ARG A 94 4.37 -8.67 -2.77
CA ARG A 94 4.74 -9.20 -4.08
C ARG A 94 3.48 -9.53 -4.86
N VAL A 95 3.39 -9.09 -6.11
CA VAL A 95 2.26 -9.41 -7.00
C VAL A 95 2.36 -10.87 -7.46
N ILE A 96 1.24 -11.58 -7.51
CA ILE A 96 1.14 -12.99 -7.92
C ILE A 96 0.53 -13.11 -9.31
#